data_AF-A0A6S7K751-F1
#
_entry.id   AF-A0A6S7K751-F1
#
_cell.length_a   1.000
_cell.length_b   1.000
_cell.length_c   1.000
_cell.angle_alpha   90.00
_cell.angle_beta   90.00
_cell.angle_gamma   90.00
#
_symmetry.space_group_name_H-M   'P 1'
#
loop_
_entity.id
_entity.type
_entity.pdbx_description
1 polymer ?
#
loop_
_entity_poly.entity_id
_entity_poly.type
_entity_poly.pdbx_seq_one_letter_code
_entity_poly.pdbx_strand_id
1 'polypeptide(L)'
;MAAKLALTLIEELDYHITAVTFWIDSMVVLHWIHQPSNRYRDYVAHRIVDIGEDLKKLEADGERRVQVKYVPTSVNIADAGTRGLKLPETTSESTWQCGPEFLYQAESMWPRRPDEGEKAKRVVANVLKFIALTREKVNARKIGSTQSLRDDNLHQAEMILLQQARIESFPHEVEALTNGKPIGKNSRLVKLSPFIDATDGLIRVGGRIQDAPVTYETRHPIVVDGKSEIGRLIINESHHRLSHGPTDYVLSSIRTRYWLVNGRSEIKKYVNNCLYCKKRSRCHLAWGICPEDALHRSYLPVHLEVAETLETDAFLDCLTRFANRRGYPKTITSDRGTNFVGAEREMREGWERLGHNRIEQNLTKHGTDWNFHPPNAPHMNGAVERW
;
A
#
# COMPACT_ATOMS: atom_id res chain seq x y z
N MET A 1 -4.33 29.71 16.01
CA MET A 1 -4.48 29.86 17.48
C MET A 1 -3.16 29.54 18.18
N ALA A 2 -2.64 28.31 18.07
CA ALA A 2 -1.33 27.96 18.66
C ALA A 2 -0.18 28.88 18.23
N ALA A 3 -0.07 29.22 16.94
CA ALA A 3 0.98 30.14 16.45
C ALA A 3 0.88 31.55 17.08
N LYS A 4 -0.35 32.08 17.22
CA LYS A 4 -0.59 33.36 17.89
C LYS A 4 -0.25 33.32 19.38
N LEU A 5 -0.61 32.23 20.06
CA LEU A 5 -0.24 32.03 21.46
C LEU A 5 1.27 31.97 21.64
N ALA A 6 1.99 31.30 20.73
CA ALA A 6 3.44 31.24 20.77
C ALA A 6 4.08 32.62 20.57
N LEU A 7 3.54 33.46 19.68
CA LEU A 7 3.99 34.84 19.51
C LEU A 7 3.86 35.62 20.83
N THR A 8 2.67 35.58 21.45
CA THR A 8 2.45 36.23 22.75
C THR A 8 3.37 35.69 23.84
N LEU A 9 3.58 34.38 23.92
CA LEU A 9 4.48 33.80 24.92
C LEU A 9 5.93 34.24 24.73
N ILE A 10 6.41 34.35 23.49
CA ILE A 10 7.77 34.80 23.21
C ILE A 10 7.95 36.28 23.56
N GLU A 11 6.93 37.11 23.32
CA GLU A 11 6.95 38.53 23.66
C GLU A 11 6.98 38.77 25.18
N GLU A 12 6.30 37.91 25.95
CA GLU A 12 6.13 38.06 27.41
C GLU A 12 7.17 37.31 28.25
N LEU A 13 7.88 36.34 27.68
CA LEU A 13 8.90 35.57 28.39
C LEU A 13 10.28 36.23 28.24
N ASP A 14 10.94 36.49 29.38
CA ASP A 14 12.32 37.00 29.45
C ASP A 14 13.40 35.95 29.08
N TYR A 15 13.02 34.88 28.36
CA TYR A 15 13.91 33.79 27.98
C TYR A 15 14.16 33.79 26.47
N HIS A 16 15.42 33.60 26.08
CA HIS A 16 15.78 33.42 24.67
C HIS A 16 15.38 32.01 24.18
N ILE A 17 14.23 31.92 23.51
CA ILE A 17 13.73 30.68 22.93
C ILE A 17 14.40 30.45 21.56
N THR A 18 15.26 29.44 21.48
CA THR A 18 16.02 29.06 20.27
C THR A 18 15.23 28.18 19.29
N ALA A 19 14.19 27.48 19.77
CA ALA A 19 13.39 26.60 18.94
C ALA A 19 11.92 26.53 19.38
N VAL A 20 11.01 26.48 18.41
CA VAL A 20 9.57 26.32 18.61
C VAL A 20 9.07 25.17 17.73
N THR A 21 8.46 24.16 18.34
CA THR A 21 7.88 23.02 17.63
C THR A 21 6.38 22.95 17.86
N PHE A 22 5.60 23.11 16.79
CA PHE A 22 4.16 22.90 16.78
C PHE A 22 3.84 21.45 16.45
N TRP A 23 3.07 20.79 17.31
CA TRP A 23 2.62 19.41 17.11
C TRP A 23 1.18 19.38 16.62
N ILE A 24 0.92 18.66 15.52
CA ILE A 24 -0.41 18.51 14.92
C ILE A 24 -0.75 17.04 14.67
N ASP A 25 -1.97 16.66 15.03
CA ASP A 25 -2.49 15.30 14.86
C ASP A 25 -3.29 15.11 13.57
N SER A 26 -3.76 16.22 12.98
CA SER A 26 -4.42 16.23 11.68
C SER A 26 -3.42 16.22 10.53
N MET A 27 -3.25 15.05 9.91
CA MET A 27 -2.43 14.91 8.69
C MET A 27 -2.95 15.73 7.51
N VAL A 28 -4.27 15.98 7.47
CA VAL A 28 -4.90 16.80 6.42
C VAL A 28 -4.46 18.26 6.57
N VAL A 29 -4.54 18.80 7.78
CA VAL A 29 -4.12 20.18 8.06
C VAL A 29 -2.60 20.32 7.93
N LEU A 30 -1.82 19.33 8.38
CA LEU A 30 -0.38 19.29 8.18
C LEU A 30 -0.03 19.34 6.68
N HIS A 31 -0.76 18.60 5.84
CA HIS A 31 -0.58 18.65 4.39
C HIS A 31 -0.94 20.04 3.82
N TRP A 32 -2.04 20.64 4.27
CA TRP A 32 -2.46 21.97 3.84
C TRP A 32 -1.42 23.05 4.11
N ILE A 33 -0.78 23.04 5.28
CA ILE A 33 0.26 24.00 5.67
C ILE A 33 1.51 23.90 4.78
N HIS A 34 1.80 22.73 4.20
CA HIS A 34 2.97 22.50 3.35
C HIS A 34 2.67 22.63 1.85
N GLN A 35 1.51 23.16 1.46
CA GLN A 35 1.10 23.30 0.06
C GLN A 35 0.67 24.73 -0.25
N PRO A 36 0.74 25.16 -1.53
CA PRO A 36 0.25 26.48 -1.94
C PRO A 36 -1.22 26.69 -1.55
N SER A 37 -1.52 27.81 -0.87
CA SER A 37 -2.86 28.12 -0.34
C SER A 37 -3.92 28.30 -1.43
N ASN A 38 -3.52 28.73 -2.63
CA ASN A 38 -4.40 28.91 -3.82
C ASN A 38 -5.05 27.61 -4.33
N ARG A 39 -4.66 26.45 -3.80
CA ARG A 39 -5.26 25.14 -4.12
C ARG A 39 -6.53 24.83 -3.33
N TYR A 40 -6.87 25.64 -2.32
CA TYR A 40 -7.97 25.37 -1.41
C TYR A 40 -9.05 26.46 -1.49
N ARG A 41 -10.28 26.12 -1.04
CA ARG A 41 -11.39 27.08 -0.97
C ARG A 41 -11.04 28.24 -0.05
N ASP A 42 -11.58 29.43 -0.33
CA ASP A 42 -11.25 30.71 0.31
C ASP A 42 -11.09 30.61 1.84
N TYR A 43 -12.05 30.00 2.54
CA TYR A 43 -11.97 29.82 4.00
C TYR A 43 -10.69 29.11 4.46
N VAL A 44 -10.30 28.03 3.78
CA VAL A 44 -9.11 27.24 4.13
C VAL A 44 -7.85 27.95 3.64
N ALA A 45 -7.90 28.57 2.46
CA ALA A 45 -6.78 29.34 1.90
C ALA A 45 -6.37 30.50 2.82
N HIS A 46 -7.34 31.30 3.29
CA HIS A 46 -7.10 32.40 4.22
C HIS A 46 -6.46 31.93 5.53
N ARG A 47 -6.94 30.81 6.10
CA ARG A 47 -6.37 30.26 7.34
C ARG A 47 -4.94 29.76 7.17
N ILE A 48 -4.60 29.18 6.02
CA ILE A 48 -3.23 28.75 5.73
C ILE A 48 -2.32 29.97 5.60
N VAL A 49 -2.79 31.04 4.96
CA VAL A 49 -2.05 32.30 4.85
C VAL A 49 -1.81 32.89 6.24
N ASP A 50 -2.85 33.04 7.06
CA ASP A 50 -2.72 33.54 8.44
C ASP A 50 -1.69 32.73 9.26
N ILE A 51 -1.77 31.39 9.20
CA ILE A 51 -0.83 30.51 9.89
C ILE A 51 0.59 30.71 9.34
N GLY A 52 0.75 30.80 8.03
CA GLY A 52 2.05 31.02 7.40
C GLY A 52 2.68 32.35 7.79
N GLU A 53 1.89 33.42 7.91
CA GLU A 53 2.35 34.72 8.39
C GLU A 53 2.77 34.68 9.86
N ASP A 54 1.97 34.04 10.72
CA ASP A 54 2.29 33.89 12.15
C ASP A 54 3.58 33.08 12.34
N LEU A 55 3.78 32.00 11.57
CA LEU A 55 5.01 31.19 11.62
C LEU A 55 6.23 31.99 11.16
N LYS A 56 6.11 32.80 10.09
CA LYS A 56 7.20 33.66 9.63
C LYS A 56 7.59 34.71 10.66
N LYS A 57 6.63 35.27 11.40
CA LYS A 57 6.93 36.22 12.49
C LYS A 57 7.74 35.55 13.60
N LEU A 58 7.48 34.28 13.91
CA LEU A 58 8.25 33.52 14.89
C LEU A 58 9.70 33.27 14.44
N GLU A 59 9.94 33.20 13.13
CA GLU A 59 11.27 33.05 12.51
C GLU A 59 11.99 34.38 12.26
N ALA A 60 11.32 35.53 12.48
CA ALA A 60 11.81 36.85 12.06
C ALA A 60 13.13 37.27 12.75
N ASP A 61 13.43 36.69 13.92
CA ASP A 61 14.66 36.95 14.67
C ASP A 61 15.90 36.26 14.05
N GLY A 62 15.73 35.52 12.96
CA GLY A 62 16.82 34.92 12.15
C GLY A 62 17.56 33.74 12.79
N GLU A 63 17.49 33.62 14.11
CA GLU A 63 18.16 32.55 14.89
C GLU A 63 17.20 31.45 15.34
N ARG A 64 15.88 31.74 15.40
CA ARG A 64 14.88 30.83 15.97
C ARG A 64 14.42 29.78 14.97
N ARG A 65 14.58 28.50 15.32
CA ARG A 65 14.11 27.36 14.52
C ARG A 65 12.63 27.08 14.78
N VAL A 66 11.76 27.30 13.79
CA VAL A 66 10.33 26.99 13.88
C VAL A 66 9.99 25.74 13.07
N GLN A 67 9.25 24.80 13.66
CA GLN A 67 8.88 23.55 12.99
C GLN A 67 7.43 23.15 13.25
N VAL A 68 6.81 22.51 12.26
CA VAL A 68 5.49 21.89 12.39
C VAL A 68 5.62 20.38 12.18
N LYS A 69 5.38 19.60 13.23
CA LYS A 69 5.56 18.15 13.26
C LYS A 69 4.26 17.40 13.52
N TYR A 70 4.23 16.14 13.08
CA TYR A 70 3.10 15.25 13.30
C TYR A 70 3.17 14.62 14.70
N VAL A 71 2.04 14.57 15.42
CA VAL A 71 1.89 13.79 16.65
C VAL A 71 0.73 12.78 16.50
N PRO A 72 0.93 11.49 16.81
CA PRO A 72 -0.17 10.54 16.84
C PRO A 72 -1.23 10.92 17.88
N THR A 73 -2.51 10.70 17.55
CA THR A 73 -3.65 10.95 18.45
C THR A 73 -3.48 10.30 19.83
N SER A 74 -2.84 9.12 19.92
CA SER A 74 -2.63 8.40 21.18
C SER A 74 -1.67 9.09 22.15
N VAL A 75 -0.83 10.00 21.66
CA VAL A 75 0.16 10.74 22.46
C VAL A 75 -0.01 12.25 22.30
N ASN A 76 -1.11 12.69 21.68
CA ASN A 76 -1.46 14.10 21.57
C ASN A 76 -2.13 14.57 22.87
N ILE A 77 -1.38 15.25 23.72
CA ILE A 77 -1.89 15.70 25.03
C ILE A 77 -2.99 16.75 24.88
N ALA A 78 -3.02 17.51 23.78
CA ALA A 78 -4.07 18.51 23.53
C ALA A 78 -5.49 17.87 23.42
N ASP A 79 -5.58 16.58 23.08
CA ASP A 79 -6.86 15.85 23.12
C ASP A 79 -7.42 15.73 24.54
N ALA A 80 -6.56 15.63 25.57
CA ALA A 80 -6.99 15.52 26.97
C ALA A 80 -7.77 16.76 27.43
N GLY A 81 -7.39 17.94 26.94
CA GLY A 81 -8.09 19.20 27.22
C GLY A 81 -9.36 19.42 26.41
N THR A 82 -9.52 18.77 25.24
CA THR A 82 -10.63 19.04 24.30
C THR A 82 -11.74 17.99 24.33
N ARG A 83 -11.48 16.76 24.81
CA ARG A 83 -12.45 15.65 24.78
C ARG A 83 -13.29 15.46 26.04
N GLY A 84 -13.26 16.39 26.99
CA GLY A 84 -14.08 16.32 28.21
C GLY A 84 -13.79 15.10 29.08
N LEU A 85 -12.59 14.53 28.99
CA LEU A 85 -12.14 13.48 29.89
C LEU A 85 -12.15 14.04 31.33
N LYS A 86 -12.47 13.18 32.30
CA LYS A 86 -12.25 13.47 33.73
C LYS A 86 -10.89 14.15 33.84
N LEU A 87 -10.85 15.34 34.48
CA LEU A 87 -9.65 16.15 34.68
C LEU A 87 -8.44 15.21 34.71
N PRO A 88 -7.56 15.23 33.67
CA PRO A 88 -6.40 14.35 33.65
C PRO A 88 -5.74 14.54 34.99
N GLU A 89 -5.50 13.44 35.74
CA GLU A 89 -5.00 13.50 37.12
C GLU A 89 -3.95 14.61 37.18
N THR A 90 -4.27 15.79 37.73
CA THR A 90 -3.37 16.95 37.71
C THR A 90 -2.33 16.79 38.81
N THR A 91 -1.85 15.57 38.98
CA THR A 91 -0.72 15.23 39.80
C THR A 91 0.52 15.80 39.13
N SER A 92 1.51 16.13 39.95
CA SER A 92 2.80 16.68 39.50
C SER A 92 3.55 15.77 38.53
N GLU A 93 3.17 14.49 38.44
CA GLU A 93 3.78 13.46 37.60
C GLU A 93 2.97 13.13 36.34
N SER A 94 1.85 13.83 36.12
CA SER A 94 0.97 13.54 34.99
C SER A 94 1.57 13.94 33.65
N THR A 95 1.21 13.21 32.61
CA THR A 95 1.62 13.52 31.22
C THR A 95 1.10 14.88 30.76
N TRP A 96 0.05 15.43 31.37
CA TRP A 96 -0.43 16.78 31.13
C TRP A 96 0.56 17.84 31.65
N GLN A 97 1.10 17.63 32.85
CA GLN A 97 2.02 18.57 33.50
C GLN A 97 3.47 18.40 33.04
N CYS A 98 3.93 17.17 32.86
CA CYS A 98 5.30 16.85 32.45
C CYS A 98 5.47 16.80 30.92
N GLY A 99 4.38 16.68 30.16
CA GLY A 99 4.47 16.38 28.74
C GLY A 99 4.74 14.90 28.45
N PRO A 100 4.79 14.51 27.17
CA PRO A 100 4.91 13.13 26.75
C PRO A 100 6.39 12.71 26.69
N GLU A 101 6.65 11.44 27.02
CA GLU A 101 8.00 10.88 27.14
C GLU A 101 8.88 11.14 25.90
N PHE A 102 8.29 11.13 24.70
CA PHE A 102 9.04 11.32 23.46
C PHE A 102 9.69 12.71 23.34
N LEU A 103 9.20 13.73 24.05
CA LEU A 103 9.83 15.07 24.02
C LEU A 103 11.18 15.08 24.73
N TYR A 104 11.42 14.13 25.64
CA TYR A 104 12.70 13.98 26.34
C TYR A 104 13.70 13.12 25.56
N GLN A 105 13.26 12.49 24.46
CA GLN A 105 14.11 11.67 23.61
C GLN A 105 14.73 12.50 22.47
N ALA A 106 15.76 11.94 21.84
CA ALA A 106 16.40 12.54 20.67
C ALA A 106 15.39 12.77 19.52
N GLU A 107 15.58 13.84 18.75
CA GLU A 107 14.70 14.22 17.63
C GLU A 107 14.49 13.09 16.59
N SER A 108 15.47 12.21 16.43
CA SER A 108 15.41 11.03 15.56
C SER A 108 14.36 10.00 15.99
N MET A 109 14.04 9.95 17.29
CA MET A 109 13.08 9.07 17.95
C MET A 109 11.67 9.66 18.04
N TRP A 110 11.50 10.92 17.63
CA TRP A 110 10.20 11.57 17.66
C TRP A 110 9.21 10.92 16.68
N PRO A 111 7.89 11.03 16.95
CA PRO A 111 6.88 10.44 16.10
C PRO A 111 6.97 10.94 14.65
N ARG A 112 6.95 9.99 13.72
CA ARG A 112 6.98 10.26 12.27
C ARG A 112 5.59 10.15 11.68
N ARG A 113 5.41 10.76 10.50
CA ARG A 113 4.17 10.64 9.74
C ARG A 113 3.95 9.15 9.42
N PRO A 114 2.74 8.61 9.64
CA PRO A 114 2.41 7.26 9.22
C PRO A 114 2.55 7.19 7.70
N ASP A 115 3.21 6.16 7.20
CA ASP A 115 3.24 5.86 5.77
C ASP A 115 1.79 5.66 5.26
N GLU A 116 1.51 5.86 3.96
CA GLU A 116 0.16 5.62 3.40
C GLU A 116 -0.32 4.19 3.70
N GLY A 117 0.60 3.22 3.77
CA GLY A 117 0.35 1.85 4.23
C GLY A 117 -0.04 1.74 5.71
N GLU A 118 0.34 2.69 6.56
CA GLU A 118 0.09 2.69 8.00
C GLU A 118 -1.26 3.32 8.37
N LYS A 119 -1.77 4.23 7.53
CA LYS A 119 -3.20 4.62 7.56
C LYS A 119 -4.10 3.42 7.24
N ALA A 120 -3.74 2.61 6.24
CA ALA A 120 -4.47 1.38 5.93
C ALA A 120 -4.39 0.38 7.11
N LYS A 121 -3.22 0.22 7.72
CA LYS A 121 -3.07 -0.57 8.96
C LYS A 121 -3.89 -0.01 10.13
N ARG A 122 -4.02 1.30 10.31
CA ARG A 122 -4.89 1.91 11.35
C ARG A 122 -6.38 1.72 11.08
N VAL A 123 -6.81 1.79 9.82
CA VAL A 123 -8.21 1.49 9.45
C VAL A 123 -8.49 0.02 9.73
N VAL A 124 -7.61 -0.89 9.31
CA VAL A 124 -7.71 -2.32 9.62
C VAL A 124 -7.65 -2.56 11.14
N ALA A 125 -6.75 -1.90 11.87
CA ALA A 125 -6.66 -2.01 13.33
C ALA A 125 -7.91 -1.47 14.03
N ASN A 126 -8.51 -0.36 13.56
CA ASN A 126 -9.76 0.18 14.11
C ASN A 126 -10.96 -0.73 13.80
N VAL A 127 -11.00 -1.36 12.63
CA VAL A 127 -11.98 -2.40 12.29
C VAL A 127 -11.79 -3.63 13.19
N LEU A 128 -10.54 -4.08 13.40
CA LEU A 128 -10.22 -5.16 14.33
C LEU A 128 -10.54 -4.80 15.79
N LYS A 129 -10.36 -3.53 16.19
CA LYS A 129 -10.72 -3.02 17.52
C LYS A 129 -12.23 -2.93 17.71
N PHE A 130 -12.98 -2.55 16.68
CA PHE A 130 -14.44 -2.60 16.65
C PHE A 130 -14.95 -4.05 16.76
N ILE A 131 -14.28 -4.99 16.09
CA ILE A 131 -14.53 -6.44 16.20
C ILE A 131 -14.18 -6.97 17.62
N ALA A 132 -13.13 -6.45 18.25
CA ALA A 132 -12.77 -6.81 19.63
C ALA A 132 -13.75 -6.23 20.68
N LEU A 133 -14.25 -5.01 20.49
CA LEU A 133 -15.25 -4.38 21.36
C LEU A 133 -16.63 -5.03 21.21
N THR A 134 -16.97 -5.53 20.02
CA THR A 134 -18.14 -6.39 19.81
C THR A 134 -17.97 -7.76 20.46
N ARG A 135 -16.73 -8.28 20.56
CA ARG A 135 -16.41 -9.47 21.37
C ARG A 135 -16.59 -9.25 22.87
N GLU A 136 -16.30 -8.09 23.46
CA GLU A 136 -16.55 -7.87 24.92
C GLU A 136 -18.04 -7.85 25.27
N LYS A 137 -18.89 -7.30 24.40
CA LYS A 137 -20.36 -7.33 24.61
C LYS A 137 -20.99 -8.71 24.37
N VAL A 138 -20.34 -9.56 23.56
CA VAL A 138 -20.83 -10.91 23.25
C VAL A 138 -20.22 -11.98 24.19
N ASN A 139 -18.97 -11.82 24.63
CA ASN A 139 -18.25 -12.78 25.48
C ASN A 139 -18.47 -12.60 26.99
N ALA A 140 -19.13 -11.52 27.44
CA ALA A 140 -19.66 -11.48 28.81
C ALA A 140 -20.73 -12.57 29.08
N ARG A 141 -21.15 -13.34 28.05
CA ARG A 141 -22.16 -14.39 28.18
C ARG A 141 -21.67 -15.84 28.12
N LYS A 142 -20.41 -16.16 27.82
CA LYS A 142 -19.97 -17.58 27.83
C LYS A 142 -18.47 -17.73 28.05
N ILE A 143 -18.16 -18.34 29.19
CA ILE A 143 -16.84 -18.70 29.70
C ILE A 143 -16.21 -19.81 28.84
N GLY A 144 -14.88 -19.74 28.69
CA GLY A 144 -14.04 -20.92 28.86
C GLY A 144 -13.30 -21.46 27.63
N SER A 145 -12.02 -21.11 27.55
CA SER A 145 -10.87 -21.85 27.01
C SER A 145 -10.13 -21.16 25.87
N THR A 146 -8.86 -20.88 26.17
CA THR A 146 -7.95 -20.02 25.41
C THR A 146 -6.81 -20.90 24.87
N GLN A 147 -7.07 -21.69 23.83
CA GLN A 147 -5.98 -22.21 22.98
C GLN A 147 -6.57 -22.75 21.67
N SER A 148 -6.00 -22.33 20.53
CA SER A 148 -6.44 -22.57 19.13
C SER A 148 -7.46 -21.57 18.54
N LEU A 149 -7.18 -20.25 18.58
CA LEU A 149 -8.15 -19.22 18.15
C LEU A 149 -7.52 -18.03 17.39
N ARG A 150 -6.45 -18.17 16.59
CA ARG A 150 -5.95 -17.05 15.74
C ARG A 150 -6.34 -17.19 14.27
N ASP A 151 -6.10 -18.34 13.64
CA ASP A 151 -6.36 -18.52 12.20
C ASP A 151 -7.82 -18.87 11.91
N ASP A 152 -8.42 -19.77 12.71
CA ASP A 152 -9.85 -20.10 12.63
C ASP A 152 -10.72 -18.84 12.81
N ASN A 153 -10.28 -17.90 13.66
CA ASN A 153 -10.99 -16.65 13.92
C ASN A 153 -10.97 -15.67 12.74
N LEU A 154 -9.87 -15.61 11.97
CA LEU A 154 -9.77 -14.73 10.80
C LEU A 154 -10.56 -15.32 9.63
N HIS A 155 -10.46 -16.64 9.43
CA HIS A 155 -11.26 -17.32 8.42
C HIS A 155 -12.75 -17.21 8.75
N GLN A 156 -13.16 -17.48 9.99
CA GLN A 156 -14.56 -17.30 10.42
C GLN A 156 -15.04 -15.86 10.24
N ALA A 157 -14.22 -14.85 10.56
CA ALA A 157 -14.58 -13.46 10.34
C ALA A 157 -14.77 -13.13 8.86
N GLU A 158 -13.87 -13.61 7.99
CA GLU A 158 -13.99 -13.49 6.54
C GLU A 158 -15.29 -14.13 6.04
N MET A 159 -15.61 -15.35 6.50
CA MET A 159 -16.82 -16.06 6.13
C MET A 159 -18.09 -15.33 6.56
N ILE A 160 -18.14 -14.79 7.78
CA ILE A 160 -19.28 -14.00 8.27
C ILE A 160 -19.48 -12.74 7.41
N LEU A 161 -18.40 -12.03 7.08
CA LEU A 161 -18.48 -10.83 6.23
C LEU A 161 -18.97 -11.16 4.82
N LEU A 162 -18.52 -12.28 4.25
CA LEU A 162 -18.99 -12.76 2.95
C LEU A 162 -20.46 -13.17 2.98
N GLN A 163 -20.91 -13.84 4.05
CA GLN A 163 -22.31 -14.21 4.24
C GLN A 163 -23.22 -12.98 4.37
N GLN A 164 -22.78 -11.96 5.11
CA GLN A 164 -23.53 -10.71 5.26
C GLN A 164 -23.61 -9.96 3.91
N ALA A 165 -22.48 -9.78 3.23
CA ALA A 165 -22.43 -9.11 1.94
C ALA A 165 -23.27 -9.82 0.86
N ARG A 166 -23.39 -11.15 0.95
CA ARG A 166 -24.25 -11.97 0.09
C ARG A 166 -25.72 -11.58 0.22
N ILE A 167 -26.23 -11.48 1.46
CA ILE A 167 -27.63 -11.14 1.74
C ILE A 167 -27.94 -9.70 1.29
N GLU A 168 -27.00 -8.78 1.53
CA GLU A 168 -27.16 -7.37 1.14
C GLU A 168 -27.15 -7.18 -0.38
N SER A 169 -26.28 -7.91 -1.09
CA SER A 169 -26.05 -7.69 -2.53
C SER A 169 -26.96 -8.50 -3.45
N PHE A 170 -27.45 -9.65 -2.98
CA PHE A 170 -28.19 -10.63 -3.79
C PHE A 170 -29.39 -11.27 -3.03
N PRO A 171 -30.27 -10.48 -2.39
CA PRO A 171 -31.31 -11.02 -1.51
C PRO A 171 -32.27 -12.00 -2.22
N HIS A 172 -32.71 -11.66 -3.44
CA HIS A 172 -33.63 -12.49 -4.21
C HIS A 172 -32.98 -13.77 -4.76
N GLU A 173 -31.71 -13.71 -5.15
CA GLU A 173 -30.97 -14.87 -5.60
C GLU A 173 -30.69 -15.84 -4.45
N VAL A 174 -30.35 -15.33 -3.26
CA VAL A 174 -30.20 -16.15 -2.05
C VAL A 174 -31.50 -16.90 -1.75
N GLU A 175 -32.64 -16.20 -1.75
CA GLU A 175 -33.94 -16.80 -1.51
C GLU A 175 -34.28 -17.89 -2.55
N ALA A 176 -34.08 -17.60 -3.84
CA ALA A 176 -34.35 -18.56 -4.90
C ALA A 176 -33.46 -19.81 -4.78
N LEU A 177 -32.14 -19.63 -4.64
CA LEU A 177 -31.18 -20.74 -4.58
C LEU A 177 -31.35 -21.58 -3.32
N THR A 178 -31.65 -20.96 -2.17
CA THR A 178 -31.90 -21.70 -0.91
C THR A 178 -33.12 -22.61 -1.03
N ASN A 179 -34.15 -22.16 -1.77
CA ASN A 179 -35.37 -22.91 -2.02
C ASN A 179 -35.28 -23.86 -3.23
N GLY A 180 -34.10 -24.03 -3.84
CA GLY A 180 -33.91 -24.86 -5.03
C GLY A 180 -34.63 -24.35 -6.29
N LYS A 181 -35.04 -23.07 -6.30
CA LYS A 181 -35.74 -22.43 -7.42
C LYS A 181 -34.72 -21.80 -8.39
N PRO A 182 -35.04 -21.75 -9.70
CA PRO A 182 -34.20 -21.05 -10.66
C PRO A 182 -34.16 -19.56 -10.35
N ILE A 183 -32.99 -18.94 -10.52
CA ILE A 183 -32.83 -17.49 -10.37
C ILE A 183 -33.54 -16.74 -11.52
N GLY A 184 -34.01 -15.52 -11.23
CA GLY A 184 -34.73 -14.71 -12.20
C GLY A 184 -33.89 -14.39 -13.44
N LYS A 185 -34.52 -14.36 -14.62
CA LYS A 185 -33.85 -14.10 -15.92
C LYS A 185 -33.09 -12.77 -15.98
N ASN A 186 -33.48 -11.80 -15.17
CA ASN A 186 -32.87 -10.47 -15.08
C ASN A 186 -31.74 -10.37 -14.03
N SER A 187 -31.46 -11.46 -13.31
CA SER A 187 -30.40 -11.47 -12.29
C SER A 187 -29.02 -11.26 -12.92
N ARG A 188 -28.16 -10.52 -12.21
CA ARG A 188 -26.74 -10.35 -12.55
C ARG A 188 -25.96 -11.67 -12.51
N LEU A 189 -26.51 -12.70 -11.86
CA LEU A 189 -25.86 -13.99 -11.66
C LEU A 189 -26.32 -15.07 -12.66
N VAL A 190 -27.33 -14.79 -13.51
CA VAL A 190 -27.97 -15.80 -14.39
C VAL A 190 -27.00 -16.53 -15.31
N LYS A 191 -25.93 -15.86 -15.76
CA LYS A 191 -24.94 -16.43 -16.68
C LYS A 191 -23.84 -17.25 -15.98
N LEU A 192 -23.85 -17.31 -14.65
CA LEU A 192 -22.77 -17.92 -13.85
C LEU A 192 -23.09 -19.32 -13.33
N SER A 193 -24.25 -19.88 -13.71
CA SER A 193 -24.77 -21.13 -13.17
C SER A 193 -24.62 -21.22 -11.64
N PRO A 194 -25.12 -20.22 -10.88
CA PRO A 194 -24.80 -20.08 -9.48
C PRO A 194 -25.48 -21.15 -8.64
N PHE A 195 -24.81 -21.59 -7.58
CA PHE A 195 -25.37 -22.52 -6.58
C PHE A 195 -24.94 -22.08 -5.18
N ILE A 196 -25.68 -22.52 -4.16
CA ILE A 196 -25.29 -22.37 -2.76
C ILE A 196 -24.47 -23.58 -2.35
N ASP A 197 -23.28 -23.33 -1.83
CA ASP A 197 -22.45 -24.36 -1.23
C ASP A 197 -23.00 -24.76 0.14
N ALA A 198 -23.16 -26.05 0.38
CA ALA A 198 -23.75 -26.56 1.62
C ALA A 198 -22.82 -26.41 2.84
N THR A 199 -21.50 -26.24 2.63
CA THR A 199 -20.50 -26.16 3.69
C THR A 199 -20.44 -24.77 4.31
N ASP A 200 -20.50 -23.72 3.47
CA ASP A 200 -20.36 -22.33 3.91
C ASP A 200 -21.59 -21.44 3.64
N GLY A 201 -22.58 -21.96 2.92
CA GLY A 201 -23.80 -21.26 2.54
C GLY A 201 -23.59 -20.18 1.47
N LEU A 202 -22.39 -19.95 0.95
CA LEU A 202 -22.12 -18.87 0.01
C LEU A 202 -22.57 -19.23 -1.42
N ILE A 203 -22.85 -18.19 -2.21
CA ILE A 203 -23.12 -18.37 -3.64
C ILE A 203 -21.79 -18.58 -4.36
N ARG A 204 -21.65 -19.67 -5.10
CA ARG A 204 -20.47 -20.00 -5.90
C ARG A 204 -20.82 -20.11 -7.39
N VAL A 205 -19.80 -19.92 -8.23
CA VAL A 205 -19.91 -20.10 -9.68
C VAL A 205 -19.87 -21.59 -10.04
N GLY A 206 -20.79 -22.04 -10.90
CA GLY A 206 -20.84 -23.40 -11.43
C GLY A 206 -20.41 -23.50 -12.89
N GLY A 207 -20.33 -24.74 -13.42
CA GLY A 207 -20.19 -25.01 -14.85
C GLY A 207 -18.76 -25.31 -15.34
N ARG A 208 -18.30 -24.57 -16.36
CA ARG A 208 -17.30 -24.95 -17.38
C ARG A 208 -15.93 -25.52 -16.95
N ILE A 209 -15.57 -25.47 -15.66
CA ILE A 209 -14.24 -25.86 -15.13
C ILE A 209 -14.38 -27.03 -14.13
N GLN A 210 -15.55 -27.68 -14.04
CA GLN A 210 -15.80 -28.81 -13.12
C GLN A 210 -14.77 -29.94 -13.21
N ASP A 211 -14.29 -30.24 -14.42
CA ASP A 211 -13.35 -31.34 -14.69
C ASP A 211 -11.87 -30.91 -14.74
N ALA A 212 -11.55 -29.66 -14.42
CA ALA A 212 -10.17 -29.18 -14.45
C ALA A 212 -9.39 -29.64 -13.21
N PRO A 213 -8.08 -29.96 -13.33
CA PRO A 213 -7.23 -30.39 -12.21
C PRO A 213 -6.78 -29.18 -11.36
N VAL A 214 -7.73 -28.44 -10.81
CA VAL A 214 -7.50 -27.27 -9.95
C VAL A 214 -8.28 -27.40 -8.65
N THR A 215 -7.96 -26.57 -7.65
CA THR A 215 -8.60 -26.65 -6.32
C THR A 215 -10.09 -26.34 -6.39
N TYR A 216 -10.84 -26.76 -5.38
CA TYR A 216 -12.29 -26.55 -5.31
C TYR A 216 -12.64 -25.06 -5.38
N GLU A 217 -11.86 -24.20 -4.71
CA GLU A 217 -12.04 -22.75 -4.65
C GLU A 217 -11.85 -22.10 -6.02
N THR A 218 -10.90 -22.58 -6.81
CA THR A 218 -10.67 -22.10 -8.18
C THR A 218 -11.71 -22.62 -9.16
N ARG A 219 -12.24 -23.84 -8.95
CA ARG A 219 -13.36 -24.37 -9.74
C ARG A 219 -14.67 -23.64 -9.45
N HIS A 220 -14.89 -23.32 -8.18
CA HIS A 220 -16.13 -22.77 -7.66
C HIS A 220 -15.87 -21.48 -6.87
N PRO A 221 -15.39 -20.41 -7.54
CA PRO A 221 -15.09 -19.16 -6.85
C PRO A 221 -16.34 -18.54 -6.23
N ILE A 222 -16.16 -17.92 -5.07
CA ILE A 222 -17.22 -17.27 -4.29
C ILE A 222 -17.70 -16.02 -5.02
N VAL A 223 -19.00 -15.91 -5.28
CA VAL A 223 -19.59 -14.74 -5.93
C VAL A 223 -19.60 -13.57 -4.94
N VAL A 224 -19.02 -12.45 -5.36
CA VAL A 224 -18.99 -11.21 -4.58
C VAL A 224 -19.39 -10.04 -5.47
N ASP A 225 -20.19 -9.11 -4.96
CA ASP A 225 -20.49 -7.87 -5.69
C ASP A 225 -19.25 -6.97 -5.67
N GLY A 226 -18.69 -6.66 -6.84
CA GLY A 226 -17.53 -5.77 -6.95
C GLY A 226 -17.78 -4.35 -6.42
N LYS A 227 -19.04 -3.93 -6.29
CA LYS A 227 -19.41 -2.62 -5.73
C LYS A 227 -19.55 -2.61 -4.20
N SER A 228 -19.63 -3.77 -3.56
CA SER A 228 -19.74 -3.87 -2.11
C SER A 228 -18.42 -3.48 -1.43
N GLU A 229 -18.47 -3.10 -0.15
CA GLU A 229 -17.24 -2.76 0.59
C GLU A 229 -16.30 -3.97 0.68
N ILE A 230 -16.83 -5.19 0.84
CA ILE A 230 -15.99 -6.40 0.83
C ILE A 230 -15.33 -6.61 -0.54
N GLY A 231 -16.04 -6.37 -1.63
CA GLY A 231 -15.48 -6.40 -2.98
C GLY A 231 -14.34 -5.39 -3.16
N ARG A 232 -14.52 -4.17 -2.64
CA ARG A 232 -13.49 -3.12 -2.64
C ARG A 232 -12.26 -3.51 -1.81
N LEU A 233 -12.46 -4.13 -0.65
CA LEU A 233 -11.37 -4.62 0.21
C LEU A 233 -10.59 -5.76 -0.45
N ILE A 234 -11.26 -6.71 -1.11
CA ILE A 234 -10.63 -7.78 -1.88
C ILE A 234 -9.77 -7.20 -3.01
N ILE A 235 -10.30 -6.21 -3.76
CA ILE A 235 -9.54 -5.53 -4.82
C ILE A 235 -8.32 -4.83 -4.24
N ASN A 236 -8.46 -4.11 -3.13
CA ASN A 236 -7.38 -3.40 -2.46
C ASN A 236 -6.26 -4.37 -2.03
N GLU A 237 -6.61 -5.42 -1.28
CA GLU A 237 -5.66 -6.44 -0.82
C GLU A 237 -4.89 -7.05 -2.01
N SER A 238 -5.61 -7.50 -3.04
CA SER A 238 -4.98 -8.19 -4.16
C SER A 238 -4.17 -7.25 -5.04
N HIS A 239 -4.60 -5.99 -5.19
CA HIS A 239 -3.82 -4.98 -5.89
C HIS A 239 -2.49 -4.67 -5.18
N HIS A 240 -2.51 -4.53 -3.84
CA HIS A 240 -1.30 -4.28 -3.05
C HIS A 240 -0.39 -5.50 -2.94
N ARG A 241 -0.95 -6.69 -2.70
CA ARG A 241 -0.20 -7.95 -2.64
C ARG A 241 0.55 -8.26 -3.94
N LEU A 242 -0.04 -7.87 -5.07
CA LEU A 242 0.57 -8.01 -6.40
C LEU A 242 1.42 -6.77 -6.80
N SER A 243 1.86 -5.97 -5.84
CA SER A 243 2.71 -4.80 -6.05
C SER A 243 2.16 -3.82 -7.11
N HIS A 244 0.89 -3.45 -6.95
CA HIS A 244 0.17 -2.57 -7.87
C HIS A 244 0.02 -3.13 -9.30
N GLY A 245 -0.20 -4.44 -9.40
CA GLY A 245 -0.37 -5.14 -10.66
C GLY A 245 -1.49 -4.56 -11.56
N PRO A 246 -1.39 -4.76 -12.89
CA PRO A 246 -2.38 -4.28 -13.85
C PRO A 246 -3.75 -4.95 -13.66
N THR A 247 -4.80 -4.30 -14.17
CA THR A 247 -6.21 -4.71 -13.98
C THR A 247 -6.44 -6.20 -14.22
N ASP A 248 -5.94 -6.73 -15.34
CA ASP A 248 -6.19 -8.12 -15.73
C ASP A 248 -5.39 -9.13 -14.87
N TYR A 249 -4.24 -8.72 -14.35
CA TYR A 249 -3.44 -9.56 -13.44
C TYR A 249 -4.10 -9.66 -12.06
N VAL A 250 -4.54 -8.51 -11.52
CA VAL A 250 -5.33 -8.47 -10.28
C VAL A 250 -6.61 -9.29 -10.43
N LEU A 251 -7.32 -9.15 -11.55
CA LEU A 251 -8.52 -9.92 -11.85
C LEU A 251 -8.25 -11.43 -11.92
N SER A 252 -7.14 -11.85 -12.55
CA SER A 252 -6.75 -13.25 -12.62
C SER A 252 -6.43 -13.83 -11.24
N SER A 253 -5.71 -13.09 -10.39
CA SER A 253 -5.42 -13.53 -9.03
C SER A 253 -6.68 -13.62 -8.18
N ILE A 254 -7.59 -12.64 -8.27
CA ILE A 254 -8.87 -12.67 -7.54
C ILE A 254 -9.71 -13.88 -7.95
N ARG A 255 -9.73 -14.24 -9.24
CA ARG A 255 -10.49 -15.39 -9.78
C ARG A 255 -10.06 -16.75 -9.25
N THR A 256 -8.92 -16.86 -8.58
CA THR A 256 -8.51 -18.10 -7.91
C THR A 256 -9.41 -18.47 -6.72
N ARG A 257 -10.12 -17.48 -6.15
CA ARG A 257 -10.98 -17.65 -4.96
C ARG A 257 -12.32 -16.93 -5.04
N TYR A 258 -12.38 -15.80 -5.75
CA TYR A 258 -13.54 -14.91 -5.81
C TYR A 258 -13.96 -14.60 -7.25
N TRP A 259 -15.27 -14.56 -7.47
CA TRP A 259 -15.86 -14.08 -8.71
C TRP A 259 -16.55 -12.74 -8.48
N LEU A 260 -15.85 -11.66 -8.80
CA LEU A 260 -16.40 -10.31 -8.70
C LEU A 260 -17.39 -10.03 -9.85
N VAL A 261 -18.64 -9.75 -9.50
CA VAL A 261 -19.63 -9.25 -10.47
C VAL A 261 -19.15 -7.88 -10.98
N ASN A 262 -19.04 -7.73 -12.30
CA ASN A 262 -18.40 -6.58 -12.96
C ASN A 262 -16.92 -6.36 -12.59
N GLY A 263 -16.21 -7.43 -12.17
CA GLY A 263 -14.88 -7.36 -11.59
C GLY A 263 -13.86 -6.51 -12.35
N ARG A 264 -13.75 -6.68 -13.68
CA ARG A 264 -12.79 -5.91 -14.49
C ARG A 264 -13.03 -4.40 -14.39
N SER A 265 -14.28 -3.96 -14.45
CA SER A 265 -14.66 -2.55 -14.41
C SER A 265 -14.39 -1.95 -13.04
N GLU A 266 -14.72 -2.67 -11.96
CA GLU A 266 -14.48 -2.19 -10.59
C GLU A 266 -12.98 -2.18 -10.23
N ILE A 267 -12.22 -3.20 -10.65
CA ILE A 267 -10.75 -3.20 -10.50
C ILE A 267 -10.13 -2.04 -11.28
N LYS A 268 -10.53 -1.83 -12.54
CA LYS A 268 -10.02 -0.71 -13.35
C LYS A 268 -10.29 0.65 -12.67
N LYS A 269 -11.51 0.85 -12.15
CA LYS A 269 -11.85 2.07 -11.38
C LYS A 269 -10.96 2.23 -10.14
N TYR A 270 -10.70 1.14 -9.42
CA TYR A 270 -9.84 1.15 -8.24
C TYR A 270 -8.39 1.51 -8.61
N VAL A 271 -7.80 0.80 -9.59
CA VAL A 271 -6.43 1.03 -10.09
C VAL A 271 -6.27 2.46 -10.60
N ASN A 272 -7.23 2.94 -11.39
CA ASN A 272 -7.21 4.31 -11.91
C ASN A 272 -7.29 5.37 -10.81
N ASN A 273 -7.76 5.03 -9.61
CA ASN A 273 -7.84 5.92 -8.46
C ASN A 273 -6.71 5.73 -7.44
N CYS A 274 -5.90 4.67 -7.59
CA CYS A 274 -4.74 4.42 -6.76
C CYS A 274 -3.71 5.54 -6.91
N LEU A 275 -3.31 6.17 -5.80
CA LEU A 275 -2.35 7.28 -5.81
C LEU A 275 -0.98 6.84 -6.34
N TYR A 276 -0.55 5.63 -5.99
CA TYR A 276 0.69 5.03 -6.49
C TYR A 276 0.63 4.86 -8.01
N CYS A 277 -0.42 4.23 -8.54
CA CYS A 277 -0.57 4.04 -9.99
C CYS A 277 -0.69 5.36 -10.76
N LYS A 278 -1.40 6.36 -10.21
CA LYS A 278 -1.51 7.70 -10.81
C LYS A 278 -0.16 8.42 -10.91
N LYS A 279 0.71 8.25 -9.90
CA LYS A 279 2.08 8.80 -9.92
C LYS A 279 2.94 8.09 -10.96
N ARG A 280 2.85 6.75 -11.03
CA ARG A 280 3.60 5.91 -11.97
C ARG A 280 3.22 6.11 -13.45
N SER A 281 1.96 6.41 -13.76
CA SER A 281 1.46 6.53 -15.15
C SER A 281 1.95 7.75 -15.95
N ARG A 282 2.90 8.55 -15.43
CA ARG A 282 3.37 9.81 -16.04
C ARG A 282 4.70 9.72 -16.79
N CYS A 283 5.38 8.57 -16.80
CA CYS A 283 6.61 8.35 -17.57
C CYS A 283 6.59 6.92 -18.13
N HIS A 284 6.82 6.73 -19.43
CA HIS A 284 6.99 5.39 -20.01
C HIS A 284 8.23 5.36 -20.90
N LEU A 285 9.29 4.72 -20.42
CA LEU A 285 10.30 4.08 -21.26
C LEU A 285 10.30 2.59 -20.93
N ALA A 286 10.27 1.75 -21.97
CA ALA A 286 10.33 0.30 -21.83
C ALA A 286 11.74 -0.16 -22.21
N TRP A 287 12.26 -1.15 -21.48
CA TRP A 287 13.48 -1.84 -21.86
C TRP A 287 13.23 -3.35 -21.82
N GLY A 288 13.95 -4.09 -22.67
CA GLY A 288 13.73 -5.51 -22.91
C GLY A 288 14.99 -6.35 -22.75
N ILE A 289 14.84 -7.58 -22.27
CA ILE A 289 15.90 -8.59 -22.20
C ILE A 289 15.61 -9.65 -23.27
N CYS A 290 16.63 -9.94 -24.09
CA CYS A 290 16.61 -10.98 -25.12
C CYS A 290 17.62 -12.09 -24.76
N PRO A 291 17.17 -13.30 -24.36
CA PRO A 291 18.06 -14.42 -24.07
C PRO A 291 18.73 -14.94 -25.35
N GLU A 292 20.04 -15.17 -25.31
CA GLU A 292 20.83 -15.63 -26.47
C GLU A 292 20.66 -17.13 -26.77
N ASP A 293 20.13 -17.91 -25.81
CA ASP A 293 20.02 -19.38 -25.90
C ASP A 293 18.75 -19.89 -26.62
N ALA A 294 18.42 -19.31 -27.78
CA ALA A 294 17.40 -19.87 -28.68
C ALA A 294 18.03 -20.30 -30.01
N LEU A 295 18.56 -21.53 -30.03
CA LEU A 295 19.07 -22.25 -31.21
C LEU A 295 18.04 -22.46 -32.35
N HIS A 296 16.86 -21.84 -32.28
CA HIS A 296 15.86 -21.80 -33.35
C HIS A 296 15.45 -20.35 -33.60
N ARG A 297 15.86 -19.78 -34.75
CA ARG A 297 15.54 -18.43 -35.28
C ARG A 297 14.04 -18.12 -35.46
N SER A 298 13.15 -18.95 -34.94
CA SER A 298 11.70 -18.86 -35.13
C SER A 298 10.97 -18.22 -33.95
N TYR A 299 11.56 -18.19 -32.74
CA TYR A 299 10.93 -17.62 -31.54
C TYR A 299 11.98 -17.00 -30.61
N LEU A 300 11.97 -15.67 -30.49
CA LEU A 300 12.82 -14.92 -29.57
C LEU A 300 11.97 -14.51 -28.35
N PRO A 301 12.13 -15.14 -27.17
CA PRO A 301 11.34 -14.77 -25.99
C PRO A 301 11.80 -13.41 -25.45
N VAL A 302 10.92 -12.41 -25.54
CA VAL A 302 11.20 -11.06 -25.02
C VAL A 302 10.57 -10.89 -23.64
N HIS A 303 11.35 -10.39 -22.69
CA HIS A 303 10.83 -9.93 -21.39
C HIS A 303 10.87 -8.40 -21.35
N LEU A 304 9.71 -7.77 -21.17
CA LEU A 304 9.57 -6.32 -21.10
C LEU A 304 9.33 -5.87 -19.66
N GLU A 305 10.15 -4.94 -19.18
CA GLU A 305 9.93 -4.22 -17.92
C GLU A 305 9.79 -2.71 -18.20
N VAL A 306 8.91 -2.06 -17.44
CA VAL A 306 8.68 -0.62 -17.55
C VAL A 306 9.58 0.09 -16.53
N ALA A 307 10.42 1.00 -17.03
CA ALA A 307 11.26 1.87 -16.22
C ALA A 307 10.64 3.26 -16.10
N GLU A 308 10.83 3.90 -14.93
CA GLU A 308 10.28 5.24 -14.66
C GLU A 308 11.15 6.35 -15.26
N THR A 309 12.46 6.13 -15.41
CA THR A 309 13.44 7.03 -16.01
C THR A 309 14.52 6.23 -16.77
N LEU A 310 15.34 6.91 -17.59
CA LEU A 310 16.58 6.33 -18.18
C LEU A 310 17.78 6.48 -17.24
N GLU A 311 17.55 6.36 -15.93
CA GLU A 311 18.61 6.44 -14.92
C GLU A 311 18.99 5.04 -14.42
N THR A 312 20.16 4.95 -13.80
CA THR A 312 20.72 3.72 -13.24
C THR A 312 19.77 3.01 -12.27
N ASP A 313 19.24 3.75 -11.29
CA ASP A 313 18.36 3.19 -10.24
C ASP A 313 17.08 2.58 -10.83
N ALA A 314 16.46 3.26 -11.81
CA ALA A 314 15.27 2.79 -12.47
C ALA A 314 15.52 1.49 -13.27
N PHE A 315 16.72 1.35 -13.85
CA PHE A 315 17.14 0.11 -14.50
C PHE A 315 17.37 -1.01 -13.47
N LEU A 316 18.10 -0.75 -12.37
CA LEU A 316 18.40 -1.75 -11.33
C LEU A 316 17.13 -2.31 -10.68
N ASP A 317 16.13 -1.46 -10.47
CA ASP A 317 14.80 -1.84 -10.00
C ASP A 317 14.11 -2.81 -10.95
N CYS A 318 14.18 -2.53 -12.25
CA CYS A 318 13.61 -3.39 -13.26
C CYS A 318 14.39 -4.72 -13.37
N LEU A 319 15.72 -4.69 -13.27
CA LEU A 319 16.56 -5.88 -13.30
C LEU A 319 16.26 -6.78 -12.10
N THR A 320 16.04 -6.18 -10.92
CA THR A 320 15.63 -6.89 -9.70
C THR A 320 14.26 -7.55 -9.89
N ARG A 321 13.29 -6.86 -10.51
CA ARG A 321 11.98 -7.45 -10.83
C ARG A 321 12.08 -8.61 -11.82
N PHE A 322 12.93 -8.49 -12.84
CA PHE A 322 13.23 -9.57 -13.76
C PHE A 322 13.84 -10.77 -13.03
N ALA A 323 14.89 -10.55 -12.22
CA ALA A 323 15.60 -11.60 -11.51
C ALA A 323 14.70 -12.36 -10.52
N ASN A 324 13.83 -11.65 -9.80
CA ASN A 324 12.86 -12.27 -8.89
C ASN A 324 11.83 -13.16 -9.61
N ARG A 325 11.59 -12.94 -10.91
CA ARG A 325 10.63 -13.71 -11.71
C ARG A 325 11.27 -14.84 -12.50
N ARG A 326 12.49 -14.64 -12.99
CA ARG A 326 13.15 -15.52 -13.98
C ARG A 326 14.48 -16.08 -13.51
N GLY A 327 14.98 -15.65 -12.35
CA GLY A 327 16.35 -15.88 -11.90
C GLY A 327 17.30 -14.81 -12.44
N TYR A 328 18.45 -14.66 -11.78
CA TYR A 328 19.49 -13.75 -12.26
C TYR A 328 20.07 -14.23 -13.59
N PRO A 329 20.23 -13.34 -14.58
CA PRO A 329 20.83 -13.71 -15.83
C PRO A 329 22.30 -14.08 -15.60
N LYS A 330 22.76 -15.13 -16.28
CA LYS A 330 24.18 -15.49 -16.27
C LYS A 330 25.04 -14.45 -16.99
N THR A 331 24.50 -13.86 -18.05
CA THR A 331 25.16 -12.85 -18.88
C THR A 331 24.17 -11.75 -19.24
N ILE A 332 24.60 -10.49 -19.19
CA ILE A 332 23.87 -9.32 -19.70
C ILE A 332 24.70 -8.71 -20.82
N THR A 333 24.06 -8.44 -21.96
CA THR A 333 24.68 -7.72 -23.08
C THR A 333 23.90 -6.43 -23.33
N SER A 334 24.57 -5.29 -23.35
CA SER A 334 23.94 -3.98 -23.57
C SER A 334 24.81 -3.03 -24.40
N ASP A 335 24.23 -1.94 -24.89
CA ASP A 335 25.03 -0.78 -25.31
C ASP A 335 25.64 -0.05 -24.10
N ARG A 336 26.45 0.97 -24.37
CA ARG A 336 27.12 1.80 -23.37
C ARG A 336 26.27 2.98 -22.87
N GLY A 337 24.94 2.82 -22.82
CA GLY A 337 24.05 3.79 -22.18
C GLY A 337 24.46 4.09 -20.74
N THR A 338 24.33 5.35 -20.32
CA THR A 338 24.82 5.82 -19.00
C THR A 338 24.15 5.11 -17.82
N ASN A 339 22.89 4.71 -17.97
CA ASN A 339 22.14 3.88 -17.03
C ASN A 339 22.73 2.47 -16.89
N PHE A 340 23.15 1.84 -17.99
CA PHE A 340 23.74 0.50 -17.99
C PHE A 340 25.17 0.49 -17.45
N VAL A 341 25.97 1.49 -17.83
CA VAL A 341 27.34 1.68 -17.30
C VAL A 341 27.31 2.00 -15.80
N GLY A 342 26.35 2.82 -15.35
CA GLY A 342 26.15 3.08 -13.93
C GLY A 342 25.74 1.83 -13.15
N ALA A 343 24.82 1.05 -13.71
CA ALA A 343 24.31 -0.17 -13.08
C ALA A 343 25.38 -1.24 -12.92
N GLU A 344 26.19 -1.48 -13.96
CA GLU A 344 27.32 -2.41 -13.90
C GLU A 344 28.31 -1.98 -12.80
N ARG A 345 28.67 -0.68 -12.78
CA ARG A 345 29.61 -0.15 -11.78
C ARG A 345 29.08 -0.34 -10.36
N GLU A 346 27.82 -0.03 -10.10
CA GLU A 346 27.21 -0.18 -8.77
C GLU A 346 27.12 -1.63 -8.33
N MET A 347 26.79 -2.55 -9.25
CA MET A 347 26.77 -3.98 -8.98
C MET A 347 28.17 -4.51 -8.66
N ARG A 348 29.19 -4.10 -9.44
CA ARG A 348 30.59 -4.47 -9.22
C ARG A 348 31.13 -3.92 -7.91
N GLU A 349 30.92 -2.64 -7.62
CA GLU A 349 31.35 -2.02 -6.36
C GLU A 349 30.62 -2.59 -5.14
N GLY A 350 29.32 -2.87 -5.27
CA GLY A 350 28.53 -3.54 -4.24
C GLY A 350 29.09 -4.93 -3.92
N TRP A 351 29.49 -5.68 -4.95
CA TRP A 351 30.16 -6.97 -4.80
C TRP A 351 31.52 -6.85 -4.11
N GLU A 352 32.36 -5.90 -4.54
CA GLU A 352 33.68 -5.64 -3.94
C GLU A 352 33.56 -5.25 -2.46
N ARG A 353 32.54 -4.47 -2.07
CA ARG A 353 32.26 -4.09 -0.66
C ARG A 353 31.76 -5.24 0.20
N LEU A 354 31.07 -6.23 -0.40
CA LEU A 354 30.58 -7.43 0.29
C LEU A 354 31.67 -8.51 0.46
N GLY A 355 32.86 -8.30 -0.11
CA GLY A 355 34.03 -9.18 -0.09
C GLY A 355 34.75 -9.31 1.26
N HIS A 356 34.04 -9.59 2.35
CA HIS A 356 34.63 -10.13 3.58
C HIS A 356 34.36 -11.63 3.70
N ASN A 357 35.26 -12.45 3.13
CA ASN A 357 35.70 -13.84 3.40
C ASN A 357 34.77 -14.94 4.00
N ARG A 358 33.50 -14.68 4.34
CA ARG A 358 32.56 -15.71 4.88
C ARG A 358 31.36 -15.96 3.98
N ILE A 359 31.11 -15.11 2.99
CA ILE A 359 29.98 -15.25 2.04
C ILE A 359 30.44 -15.85 0.69
N GLU A 360 31.74 -16.02 0.47
CA GLU A 360 32.30 -16.59 -0.76
C GLU A 360 31.98 -18.09 -0.95
N GLN A 361 31.76 -18.87 0.12
CA GLN A 361 31.63 -20.32 -0.02
C GLN A 361 30.22 -20.81 -0.40
N ASN A 362 29.19 -19.95 -0.34
CA ASN A 362 27.81 -20.34 -0.70
C ASN A 362 27.20 -19.55 -1.87
N LEU A 363 27.84 -18.47 -2.35
CA LEU A 363 27.32 -17.65 -3.45
C LEU A 363 28.18 -17.67 -4.73
N THR A 364 29.25 -18.47 -4.77
CA THR A 364 30.17 -18.61 -5.91
C THR A 364 29.62 -19.44 -7.07
N LYS A 365 28.42 -19.12 -7.56
CA LYS A 365 27.97 -19.64 -8.87
C LYS A 365 27.21 -18.68 -9.78
N HIS A 366 26.87 -17.47 -9.37
CA HIS A 366 26.06 -16.57 -10.20
C HIS A 366 26.52 -15.10 -10.16
N GLY A 367 27.78 -14.84 -10.46
CA GLY A 367 28.17 -13.51 -10.94
C GLY A 367 27.60 -13.32 -12.34
N THR A 368 26.74 -12.33 -12.54
CA THR A 368 26.27 -11.96 -13.87
C THR A 368 27.42 -11.31 -14.63
N ASP A 369 27.81 -11.91 -15.75
CA ASP A 369 28.84 -11.37 -16.65
C ASP A 369 28.23 -10.27 -17.53
N TRP A 370 28.80 -9.06 -17.52
CA TRP A 370 28.26 -7.92 -18.27
C TRP A 370 29.13 -7.54 -19.45
N ASN A 371 28.59 -7.65 -20.66
CA ASN A 371 29.27 -7.38 -21.92
C ASN A 371 28.72 -6.12 -22.61
N PHE A 372 29.60 -5.15 -22.89
CA PHE A 372 29.24 -3.91 -23.59
C PHE A 372 29.64 -3.94 -25.06
N HIS A 373 28.72 -3.57 -25.96
CA HIS A 373 29.05 -3.40 -27.38
C HIS A 373 30.06 -2.25 -27.62
N PRO A 374 30.94 -2.35 -28.64
CA PRO A 374 31.83 -1.27 -29.05
C PRO A 374 31.08 0.05 -29.32
N PRO A 375 31.67 1.23 -29.03
CA PRO A 375 31.03 2.51 -29.32
C PRO A 375 30.72 2.64 -30.82
N ASN A 376 29.56 3.20 -31.17
CA ASN A 376 29.10 3.42 -32.56
C ASN A 376 28.82 2.15 -33.39
N ALA A 377 28.49 1.02 -32.77
CA ALA A 377 28.07 -0.21 -33.45
C ALA A 377 26.57 -0.56 -33.23
N PRO A 378 25.59 0.31 -33.57
CA PRO A 378 24.16 0.04 -33.36
C PRO A 378 23.66 -1.20 -34.13
N HIS A 379 24.33 -1.55 -35.24
CA HIS A 379 24.05 -2.77 -35.99
C HIS A 379 24.25 -4.08 -35.18
N MET A 380 24.99 -4.05 -34.07
CA MET A 380 25.15 -5.18 -33.15
C MET A 380 23.97 -5.33 -32.17
N ASN A 381 23.17 -4.28 -31.95
CA ASN A 381 21.90 -4.32 -31.23
C ASN A 381 20.72 -4.79 -32.12
N GLY A 382 20.97 -5.21 -33.35
CA GLY A 382 19.93 -5.48 -34.35
C GLY A 382 18.91 -6.56 -33.96
N ALA A 383 19.21 -7.40 -32.97
CA ALA A 383 18.25 -8.36 -32.40
C ALA A 383 17.27 -7.72 -31.40
N VAL A 384 17.62 -6.59 -30.78
CA VAL A 384 16.78 -5.83 -29.84
C VAL A 384 16.06 -4.68 -30.57
N GLU A 385 16.70 -4.04 -31.56
CA GLU A 385 16.11 -2.92 -32.34
C GLU A 385 15.03 -3.35 -33.35
N ARG A 386 14.88 -4.65 -33.62
CA ARG A 386 13.89 -5.20 -34.57
C ARG A 386 12.58 -5.68 -33.92
N TRP A 387 12.39 -5.48 -32.61
CA TRP A 387 11.21 -5.90 -31.86
C TRP A 387 10.44 -4.73 -31.25
#